data_AF-A0A2S6WQV7-F1
#
_entry.id   AF-A0A2S6WQV7-F1
#
_cell.length_a   1.000
_cell.length_b   1.000
_cell.length_c   1.000
_cell.angle_alpha   90.00
_cell.angle_beta   90.00
_cell.angle_gamma   90.00
#
_symmetry.space_group_name_H-M   'P 1'
#
loop_
_entity.id
_entity.type
_entity.pdbx_description
1 polymer ?
#
loop_
_entity_poly.entity_id
_entity_poly.type
_entity_poly.pdbx_seq_one_letter_code
_entity_poly.pdbx_strand_id
1 'polypeptide(L)' 'MDLAELIASWHRDGTVDGFHLTPVEPRRDLERLVNGTVSLLQHRGLFRTFYPGSTLRDHLGLTRPANQYAVAQGAS' A
#
# COMPACT_ATOMS: atom_id res chain seq x y z
N MET A 1 14.24 13.94 -0.27
CA MET A 1 12.93 14.61 -0.08
C MET A 1 12.14 14.72 -1.37
N ASP A 2 12.78 14.88 -2.52
CA ASP A 2 12.11 15.04 -3.82
C ASP A 2 11.10 13.93 -4.17
N LEU A 3 11.47 12.66 -3.95
CA LEU A 3 10.59 11.53 -4.23
C LEU A 3 9.25 11.56 -3.44
N ALA A 4 9.26 12.02 -2.20
CA ALA A 4 8.06 12.09 -1.38
C ALA A 4 7.11 13.18 -1.86
N GLU A 5 7.65 14.32 -2.31
CA GLU A 5 6.86 15.39 -2.93
C GLU A 5 6.24 14.92 -4.24
N LEU A 6 7.01 14.22 -5.07
CA LEU A 6 6.54 13.69 -6.34
C LEU A 6 5.40 12.67 -6.12
N ILE A 7 5.59 11.70 -5.22
CA ILE A 7 4.55 10.74 -4.83
C ILE A 7 3.30 11.47 -4.32
N ALA A 8 3.48 12.47 -3.46
CA ALA A 8 2.37 13.24 -2.92
C ALA A 8 1.62 14.04 -3.98
N SER A 9 2.31 14.56 -5.01
CA SER A 9 1.68 15.26 -6.13
C SER A 9 0.79 14.33 -6.94
N TRP A 10 1.32 13.19 -7.40
CA TRP A 10 0.55 12.21 -8.17
C TRP A 10 -0.63 11.61 -7.41
N HIS A 11 -0.49 11.42 -6.10
CA HIS A 11 -1.60 10.98 -5.26
C HIS A 11 -2.70 12.05 -5.17
N ARG A 12 -2.35 13.33 -5.00
CA ARG A 12 -3.34 14.42 -4.96
C ARG A 12 -4.07 14.60 -6.28
N ASP A 13 -3.38 14.35 -7.38
CA ASP A 13 -3.96 14.44 -8.73
C ASP A 13 -4.84 13.21 -9.06
N GLY A 14 -4.96 12.24 -8.15
CA GLY A 14 -5.77 11.03 -8.35
C GLY A 14 -5.31 10.16 -9.52
N THR A 15 -4.05 10.31 -9.94
CA THR A 15 -3.53 9.64 -11.14
C THR A 15 -3.20 8.18 -10.88
N VAL A 16 -2.89 7.82 -9.62
CA VAL A 16 -2.43 6.48 -9.24
C VAL A 16 -2.91 6.09 -7.83
N ASP A 17 -3.19 4.80 -7.63
CA ASP A 17 -3.54 4.23 -6.31
C ASP A 17 -2.30 3.83 -5.48
N GLY A 18 -1.14 3.67 -6.12
CA GLY A 18 0.07 3.22 -5.46
C GLY A 18 1.27 3.12 -6.39
N PHE A 19 2.42 2.76 -5.81
CA PHE A 19 3.71 2.72 -6.50
C PHE A 19 4.40 1.38 -6.29
N HIS A 20 5.01 0.86 -7.36
CA HIS A 20 5.98 -0.22 -7.28
C HIS A 20 7.39 0.37 -7.37
N LEU A 21 8.18 0.21 -6.32
CA LEU A 21 9.54 0.74 -6.23
C LEU A 21 10.55 -0.39 -6.41
N THR A 22 11.47 -0.24 -7.36
CA THR A 22 12.52 -1.23 -7.62
C THR A 22 13.87 -0.65 -7.22
N PRO A 23 14.37 -0.94 -6.01
CA PRO A 23 15.67 -0.46 -5.54
C PRO A 23 16.81 -1.13 -6.32
N VAL A 24 17.92 -0.41 -6.46
CA VAL A 24 19.15 -0.93 -7.11
C VAL A 24 19.99 -1.68 -6.08
N GLU A 25 20.09 -1.15 -4.86
CA GLU A 25 20.75 -1.79 -3.72
C GLU A 25 19.75 -1.89 -2.55
N PRO A 26 18.99 -3.00 -2.44
CA PRO A 26 17.88 -3.10 -1.49
C PRO A 26 18.26 -2.80 -0.04
N ARG A 27 19.45 -3.25 0.41
CA ARG A 27 19.90 -3.04 1.79
C ARG A 27 20.02 -1.55 2.15
N ARG A 28 20.58 -0.75 1.23
CA ARG A 28 20.80 0.68 1.43
C ARG A 28 19.57 1.51 1.07
N ASP A 29 18.92 1.17 -0.03
CA ASP A 29 17.85 1.96 -0.60
C ASP A 29 16.58 1.85 0.25
N LEU A 30 16.27 0.67 0.78
CA LEU A 30 15.10 0.48 1.64
C LEU A 30 15.21 1.28 2.94
N GLU A 31 16.37 1.29 3.59
CA GLU A 31 16.58 2.09 4.80
C GLU A 31 16.36 3.58 4.54
N ARG A 32 16.90 4.11 3.43
CA ARG A 32 16.71 5.52 3.03
C ARG A 32 15.27 5.84 2.68
N LEU A 33 14.59 4.91 2.01
CA LEU A 33 13.19 5.06 1.63
C LEU A 33 12.28 5.07 2.86
N VAL A 34 12.47 4.12 3.78
CA VAL A 34 11.66 4.00 5.01
C VAL A 34 11.88 5.20 5.92
N ASN A 35 13.13 5.53 6.21
CA ASN A 35 13.47 6.61 7.14
C ASN A 35 13.25 8.01 6.55
N GLY A 36 13.23 8.14 5.23
CA GLY A 36 13.01 9.41 4.53
C GLY A 36 11.60 9.54 3.98
N THR A 37 11.34 8.88 2.86
CA THR A 37 10.11 9.04 2.07
C THR A 37 8.89 8.54 2.83
N VAL A 38 8.93 7.32 3.38
CA VAL A 38 7.77 6.72 4.06
C VAL A 38 7.43 7.52 5.31
N SER A 39 8.42 7.89 6.12
CA SER A 39 8.22 8.71 7.31
C SER A 39 7.52 10.04 6.99
N LEU A 40 7.94 10.73 5.92
CA LEU A 40 7.32 11.99 5.51
C LEU A 40 5.88 11.79 4.99
N LEU A 41 5.63 10.73 4.21
CA LEU A 41 4.28 10.42 3.72
C LEU A 41 3.32 10.08 4.87
N GLN A 42 3.80 9.36 5.90
CA GLN A 42 3.03 9.08 7.11
C GLN A 42 2.72 10.36 7.89
N HIS A 43 3.69 11.24 8.07
CA HIS A 43 3.48 12.52 8.76
C HIS A 43 2.42 13.39 8.06
N ARG A 44 2.34 13.30 6.73
CA ARG A 44 1.34 14.01 5.91
C ARG A 44 -0.01 13.29 5.80
N GLY A 45 -0.19 12.14 6.45
CA GLY A 45 -1.41 11.34 6.35
C GLY A 45 -1.64 10.68 4.99
N LEU A 46 -0.63 10.66 4.11
CA LEU A 46 -0.69 10.06 2.78
C LEU A 46 -0.30 8.59 2.76
N PHE A 47 0.24 8.08 3.86
CA PHE A 47 0.59 6.67 4.01
C PHE A 47 0.18 6.15 5.37
N ARG A 48 -0.21 4.87 5.41
CA ARG A 48 -0.65 4.20 6.63
C ARG A 48 0.47 4.16 7.68
N THR A 49 0.08 4.33 8.94
CA THR A 49 0.96 4.19 10.12
C THR A 49 0.80 2.84 10.82
N PHE A 50 -0.28 2.12 10.52
CA PHE A 50 -0.53 0.76 10.98
C PHE A 50 -1.09 -0.10 9.85
N TYR A 51 -1.00 -1.42 10.00
CA TYR A 51 -1.54 -2.38 9.06
C TYR A 51 -2.88 -2.92 9.59
N PRO A 52 -4.01 -2.71 8.89
CA PRO A 52 -5.27 -3.31 9.27
C PRO A 52 -5.31 -4.79 8.86
N GLY A 53 -5.73 -5.67 9.77
CA GLY A 53 -5.89 -7.09 9.48
C GLY A 53 -4.57 -7.87 9.40
N SER A 54 -4.62 -9.05 8.79
CA SER A 54 -3.47 -9.97 8.70
C SER A 54 -3.22 -10.49 7.28
N THR A 55 -4.06 -10.09 6.32
CA THR A 55 -3.94 -10.51 4.93
C THR A 55 -3.54 -9.37 4.03
N LEU A 56 -2.91 -9.70 2.89
CA LEU A 56 -2.62 -8.72 1.85
C LEU A 56 -3.89 -7.98 1.37
N ARG A 57 -5.04 -8.68 1.35
CA ARG A 57 -6.31 -8.05 0.99
C ARG A 57 -6.72 -6.98 1.98
N ASP A 58 -6.57 -7.24 3.28
CA ASP A 58 -6.85 -6.24 4.32
C ASP A 58 -5.96 -5.01 4.16
N HIS A 59 -4.66 -5.22 3.89
CA HIS A 59 -3.69 -4.12 3.68
C HIS A 59 -4.01 -3.26 2.45
N LEU A 60 -4.71 -3.82 1.45
CA LEU A 60 -5.12 -3.15 0.22
C LEU A 60 -6.57 -2.67 0.25
N GLY A 61 -7.32 -2.90 1.35
CA GLY A 61 -8.75 -2.55 1.44
C GLY A 61 -9.65 -3.39 0.52
N LEU A 62 -9.21 -4.58 0.12
CA LEU A 62 -9.95 -5.44 -0.81
C LEU A 62 -10.89 -6.38 -0.05
N THR A 63 -12.16 -6.43 -0.47
CA THR A 63 -13.13 -7.39 0.07
C THR A 63 -12.73 -8.82 -0.27
N ARG A 64 -12.91 -9.75 0.68
CA ARG A 64 -12.71 -11.18 0.42
C ARG A 64 -13.83 -11.69 -0.50
N PRO A 65 -13.52 -12.23 -1.70
CA PRO A 65 -14.55 -12.81 -2.54
C PRO A 65 -15.11 -14.08 -1.89
N ALA A 66 -16.43 -14.26 -1.98
CA ALA A 66 -17.08 -15.50 -1.56
C ALA A 66 -16.61 -16.65 -2.46
N ASN A 67 -16.42 -17.83 -1.88
CA ASN A 67 -16.13 -19.02 -2.65
C ASN A 67 -17.35 -19.33 -3.55
N GLN A 68 -17.14 -19.46 -4.85
CA GLN A 68 -18.20 -19.78 -5.82
C GLN A 68 -18.96 -21.08 -5.50
N TYR A 69 -18.33 -22.02 -4.80
CA TYR A 69 -18.95 -23.28 -4.38
C TYR A 69 -19.60 -23.21 -2.98
N ALA A 70 -19.42 -22.13 -2.22
CA ALA A 70 -20.06 -21.99 -0.91
C ALA A 70 -21.59 -21.86 -1.02
N VAL A 71 -22.09 -21.32 -2.14
CA VAL A 71 -23.54 -21.24 -2.42
C VAL A 71 -24.15 -22.61 -2.68
N ALA A 72 -23.38 -23.55 -3.26
CA ALA A 72 -23.87 -24.89 -3.61
C ALA A 72 -24.05 -25.81 -2.39
N GLN A 73 -23.38 -25.53 -1.26
CA GLN A 73 -23.47 -26.37 -0.04
C GLN A 73 -24.65 -26.00 0.88
N GLY A 74 -25.44 -24.98 0.54
CA GLY A 74 -26.69 -24.63 1.24
C GLY A 74 -27.95 -25.25 0.64
N ALA A 75 -27.82 -26.01 -0.45
CA ALA A 75 -28.91 -26.66 -1.18
C ALA A 75 -28.73 -28.19 -1.16
N SER A 76 -28.67 -28.76 0.05
CA SER A 76 -28.70 -30.21 0.28
C SER A 76 -29.46 -30.51 1.56
#